data_AF-A0A1M6CAY1-F1
#
_entry.id   AF-A0A1M6CAY1-F1
#
_cell.length_a   1.000
_cell.length_b   1.000
_cell.length_c   1.000
_cell.angle_alpha   90.00
_cell.angle_beta   90.00
_cell.angle_gamma   90.00
#
_symmetry.space_group_name_H-M   'P 1'
#
loop_
_entity.id
_entity.type
_entity.pdbx_description
1 polymer ?
#
loop_
_entity_poly.entity_id
_entity_poly.type
_entity_poly.pdbx_seq_one_letter_code
_entity_poly.pdbx_strand_id
1 'polypeptide(L)'
;MINIGVIIYGLIILILVSIFKFAIKKKKKVDVNIWREILGVLFGIYIIVLVSVTLLPIFIGNNHVQRDLIVNYIPIKGIIECYNVNVNSEYWSYAFGFKIFLRNVGGNFILLMPIAIIVPLFFKRFRNFKNIVLLGLIVSIGIEALQFIENYLNIGIRAVDIDDVILNTLGVAIGYGLYLVFIKLVDRFNFKIVKRSFEV
;
A
#
# COMPACT_ATOMS: atom_id res chain seq x y z
N MET A 1 -10.81 1.46 -11.82
CA MET A 1 -11.73 0.45 -11.27
C MET A 1 -10.91 -0.61 -10.57
N ILE A 2 -11.32 -1.07 -9.40
CA ILE A 2 -10.63 -2.17 -8.69
C ILE A 2 -10.83 -3.45 -9.52
N ASN A 3 -9.74 -4.12 -9.89
CA ASN A 3 -9.84 -5.38 -10.63
C ASN A 3 -10.21 -6.51 -9.66
N ILE A 4 -11.51 -6.84 -9.63
CA ILE A 4 -12.07 -7.87 -8.74
C ILE A 4 -11.43 -9.23 -8.99
N GLY A 5 -11.07 -9.55 -10.24
CA GLY A 5 -10.43 -10.81 -10.59
C GLY A 5 -9.10 -11.02 -9.86
N VAL A 6 -8.21 -10.02 -9.88
CA VAL A 6 -6.91 -10.14 -9.20
C VAL A 6 -7.07 -10.24 -7.69
N ILE A 7 -8.05 -9.56 -7.10
CA ILE A 7 -8.34 -9.72 -5.67
C ILE A 7 -8.79 -11.16 -5.39
N ILE A 8 -9.71 -11.71 -6.17
CA ILE A 8 -10.20 -13.09 -5.98
C ILE A 8 -9.05 -14.11 -6.13
N TYR A 9 -8.28 -14.06 -7.22
CA TYR A 9 -7.16 -14.98 -7.42
C TYR A 9 -6.08 -14.82 -6.35
N GLY A 10 -5.76 -13.58 -5.97
CA GLY A 10 -4.82 -13.29 -4.88
C GLY A 10 -5.28 -13.90 -3.56
N LEU A 11 -6.57 -13.77 -3.22
CA LEU A 11 -7.13 -14.36 -1.99
C LEU A 11 -7.09 -15.89 -2.01
N ILE A 12 -7.40 -16.52 -3.16
CA ILE A 12 -7.30 -17.97 -3.31
C ILE A 12 -5.86 -18.44 -3.06
N ILE A 13 -4.88 -17.79 -3.70
CA ILE A 13 -3.46 -18.11 -3.51
C ILE A 13 -3.06 -17.92 -2.04
N LEU A 14 -3.48 -16.82 -1.40
CA LEU A 14 -3.19 -16.54 0.00
C LEU A 14 -3.73 -17.63 0.94
N ILE A 15 -4.95 -18.11 0.70
CA ILE A 15 -5.56 -19.20 1.46
C ILE A 15 -4.73 -20.49 1.27
N LEU A 16 -4.40 -20.85 0.03
CA LEU A 16 -3.59 -22.04 -0.27
C LEU A 16 -2.22 -21.99 0.41
N VAL A 17 -1.52 -20.85 0.33
CA VAL A 17 -0.23 -20.63 0.99
C VAL A 17 -0.36 -20.74 2.51
N SER A 18 -1.43 -20.19 3.09
CA SER A 18 -1.67 -20.24 4.54
C SER A 18 -1.93 -21.68 5.02
N ILE A 19 -2.74 -22.46 4.29
CA ILE A 19 -2.99 -23.88 4.57
C ILE A 19 -1.69 -24.68 4.46
N PHE A 20 -0.92 -24.47 3.38
CA PHE A 20 0.33 -25.19 3.14
C PHE A 20 1.38 -24.90 4.23
N LYS A 21 1.55 -23.63 4.59
CA LYS A 21 2.42 -23.20 5.68
C LYS A 21 2.01 -23.82 7.02
N PHE A 22 0.71 -23.86 7.31
CA PHE A 22 0.19 -24.51 8.52
C PHE A 22 0.47 -26.02 8.52
N ALA A 23 0.27 -26.70 7.39
CA ALA A 23 0.56 -28.12 7.23
C ALA A 23 2.05 -28.45 7.46
N ILE A 24 2.97 -27.62 6.93
CA ILE A 24 4.41 -27.76 7.17
C ILE A 24 4.75 -27.62 8.65
N LYS A 25 4.19 -26.61 9.33
CA LYS A 25 4.45 -26.38 10.76
C LYS A 25 3.95 -27.53 11.62
N LYS A 26 2.76 -28.07 11.30
CA LYS A 26 2.20 -29.26 11.96
C LYS A 26 3.10 -30.48 11.75
N LYS A 27 3.59 -30.72 10.52
CA LYS A 27 4.52 -31.81 10.21
C LYS A 27 5.85 -31.67 10.96
N LYS A 28 6.37 -30.45 11.10
CA LYS A 28 7.60 -30.14 11.84
C LYS A 28 7.41 -30.04 13.36
N LYS A 29 6.19 -30.25 13.88
CA LYS A 29 5.84 -30.07 15.32
C LYS A 29 6.29 -28.71 15.88
N VAL A 30 6.25 -27.67 15.06
CA VAL A 30 6.59 -26.31 15.47
C VAL A 30 5.36 -25.64 16.05
N ASP A 31 5.48 -25.04 17.23
CA ASP A 31 4.40 -24.28 17.84
C ASP A 31 3.94 -23.13 16.93
N VAL A 32 2.63 -23.06 16.71
CA VAL A 32 2.03 -22.05 15.83
C VAL A 32 1.52 -20.90 16.69
N ASN A 33 2.14 -19.72 16.53
CA ASN A 33 1.55 -18.50 17.06
C ASN A 33 0.40 -18.03 16.14
N ILE A 34 -0.84 -18.28 16.56
CA ILE A 34 -2.05 -17.97 15.78
C ILE A 34 -2.18 -16.47 15.45
N TRP A 35 -1.79 -15.58 16.36
CA TRP A 35 -1.88 -14.13 16.14
C TRP A 35 -0.93 -13.65 15.06
N ARG A 36 0.28 -14.20 15.05
CA ARG A 36 1.27 -13.93 14.00
C ARG A 36 0.80 -14.46 12.64
N GLU A 37 0.06 -15.56 12.61
CA GLU A 37 -0.56 -16.08 11.39
C GLU A 37 -1.69 -15.17 10.89
N ILE A 38 -2.62 -14.77 11.78
CA ILE A 38 -3.72 -13.84 11.44
C ILE A 38 -3.16 -12.52 10.89
N LEU A 39 -2.17 -11.93 11.56
CA LEU A 39 -1.51 -10.71 11.06
C LEU A 39 -0.84 -10.91 9.70
N GLY A 40 -0.28 -12.10 9.45
CA GLY A 40 0.32 -12.43 8.16
C GLY A 40 -0.71 -12.52 7.04
N VAL A 41 -1.89 -13.10 7.33
CA VAL A 41 -3.01 -13.14 6.38
C VAL A 41 -3.54 -11.73 6.11
N LEU A 42 -3.77 -10.92 7.14
CA LEU A 42 -4.20 -9.52 6.98
C LEU A 42 -3.19 -8.70 6.16
N PHE A 43 -1.89 -8.92 6.37
CA PHE A 43 -0.84 -8.30 5.58
C PHE A 43 -0.89 -8.76 4.12
N GLY A 44 -1.09 -10.06 3.86
CA GLY A 44 -1.26 -10.60 2.52
C GLY A 44 -2.46 -9.98 1.78
N ILE A 45 -3.61 -9.86 2.45
CA ILE A 45 -4.80 -9.19 1.92
C ILE A 45 -4.47 -7.74 1.57
N TYR A 46 -3.81 -7.02 2.48
CA TYR A 46 -3.36 -5.66 2.24
C TYR A 46 -2.45 -5.55 1.00
N ILE A 47 -1.46 -6.44 0.83
CA ILE A 47 -0.58 -6.42 -0.34
C ILE A 47 -1.35 -6.67 -1.64
N ILE A 48 -2.31 -7.60 -1.64
CA ILE A 48 -3.17 -7.86 -2.81
C ILE A 48 -3.98 -6.60 -3.17
N VAL A 49 -4.56 -5.94 -2.18
CA VAL A 49 -5.31 -4.69 -2.39
C VAL A 49 -4.38 -3.57 -2.87
N LEU A 50 -3.21 -3.42 -2.27
CA LEU A 50 -2.18 -2.45 -2.66
C LEU A 50 -1.85 -2.61 -4.15
N VAL A 51 -1.45 -3.81 -4.56
CA VAL A 51 -1.14 -4.13 -5.97
C VAL A 51 -2.33 -3.86 -6.89
N SER A 52 -3.54 -4.24 -6.48
CA SER A 52 -4.75 -3.99 -7.28
C SER A 52 -5.04 -2.49 -7.43
N VAL A 53 -4.76 -1.70 -6.41
CA VAL A 53 -4.99 -0.25 -6.41
C VAL A 53 -3.86 0.53 -7.09
N THR A 54 -2.64 0.00 -7.18
CA THR A 54 -1.48 0.75 -7.73
C THR A 54 -1.04 0.31 -9.11
N LEU A 55 -1.16 -0.97 -9.48
CA LEU A 55 -0.67 -1.52 -10.74
C LEU A 55 -1.78 -1.86 -11.74
N LEU A 56 -3.03 -2.01 -11.27
CA LEU A 56 -4.15 -2.40 -12.16
C LEU A 56 -5.09 -1.23 -12.45
N PRO A 57 -5.74 -1.16 -13.63
CA PRO A 57 -5.77 -2.17 -14.69
C PRO A 57 -4.55 -2.13 -15.63
N ILE A 58 -4.12 -3.32 -16.04
CA ILE A 58 -3.16 -3.54 -17.13
C ILE A 58 -3.96 -3.97 -18.35
N PHE A 59 -3.76 -3.30 -19.49
CA PHE A 59 -4.43 -3.58 -20.75
C PHE A 59 -3.47 -4.34 -21.67
N ILE A 60 -3.82 -5.59 -22.00
CA ILE A 60 -3.04 -6.45 -22.90
C ILE A 60 -3.88 -6.69 -24.16
N GLY A 61 -3.44 -6.21 -25.33
CA GLY A 61 -4.10 -6.45 -26.62
C GLY A 61 -4.05 -5.28 -27.60
N ASN A 62 -4.61 -5.49 -28.80
CA ASN A 62 -4.43 -4.67 -30.03
C ASN A 62 -5.05 -3.25 -30.02
N ASN A 63 -5.48 -2.73 -28.88
CA ASN A 63 -5.92 -1.33 -28.80
C ASN A 63 -4.74 -0.46 -28.36
N HIS A 64 -3.64 -0.51 -29.12
CA HIS A 64 -2.50 0.37 -28.95
C HIS A 64 -2.86 1.78 -29.45
N VAL A 65 -3.71 2.47 -28.69
CA VAL A 65 -3.66 3.93 -28.74
C VAL A 65 -2.31 4.27 -28.11
N GLN A 66 -1.37 4.73 -28.94
CA GLN A 66 -0.11 5.29 -28.45
C GLN A 66 -0.47 6.39 -27.47
N ARG A 67 -0.16 6.18 -26.18
CA ARG A 67 -0.38 7.18 -25.15
C ARG A 67 0.96 7.77 -24.81
N ASP A 68 0.99 9.10 -24.70
CA ASP A 68 2.19 9.77 -24.24
C ASP A 68 2.51 9.33 -22.82
N LEU A 69 3.81 9.23 -22.53
CA LEU A 69 4.30 8.99 -21.19
C LEU A 69 3.90 10.18 -20.30
N ILE A 70 2.91 9.97 -19.42
CA ILE A 70 2.49 10.99 -18.46
C ILE A 70 3.37 10.85 -17.23
N VAL A 71 4.38 11.71 -17.12
CA VAL A 71 5.26 11.75 -15.96
C VAL A 71 5.35 13.17 -15.39
N ASN A 72 4.99 13.30 -14.11
CA ASN A 72 5.18 14.52 -13.34
C ASN A 72 6.42 14.39 -12.44
N TYR A 73 7.44 15.20 -12.75
CA TYR A 73 8.67 15.28 -11.95
C TYR A 73 8.71 16.52 -11.06
N ILE A 74 7.73 17.42 -11.16
CA ILE A 74 7.70 18.68 -10.41
C ILE A 74 6.93 18.44 -9.11
N PRO A 75 7.58 18.53 -7.94
CA PRO A 75 6.89 18.41 -6.66
C PRO A 75 5.80 19.46 -6.52
N ILE A 76 4.71 19.06 -5.86
CA ILE A 76 3.53 19.84 -5.50
C ILE A 76 2.65 20.20 -6.72
N LYS A 77 3.13 20.00 -7.96
CA LYS A 77 2.38 20.32 -9.17
C LYS A 77 1.08 19.52 -9.27
N GLY A 78 1.12 18.20 -9.07
CA GLY A 78 -0.06 17.34 -9.15
C GLY A 78 -1.10 17.69 -8.10
N ILE A 79 -0.64 18.04 -6.88
CA ILE A 79 -1.49 18.51 -5.78
C ILE A 79 -2.19 19.84 -6.15
N ILE A 80 -1.44 20.81 -6.69
CA ILE A 80 -1.98 22.12 -7.11
C ILE A 80 -2.98 21.96 -8.25
N GLU A 81 -2.66 21.12 -9.24
CA GLU A 81 -3.56 20.85 -10.37
C GLU A 81 -4.88 20.22 -9.89
N CYS A 82 -4.81 19.24 -8.97
CA CYS A 82 -5.99 18.67 -8.33
C CYS A 82 -6.80 19.71 -7.55
N TYR A 83 -6.15 20.67 -6.90
CA TYR A 83 -6.84 21.75 -6.19
C TYR A 83 -7.52 22.73 -7.16
N ASN A 84 -6.84 23.15 -8.23
CA ASN A 84 -7.36 24.13 -9.19
C ASN A 84 -8.54 23.59 -10.01
N VAL A 85 -8.55 22.29 -10.32
CA VAL A 85 -9.72 21.61 -10.92
C VAL A 85 -10.96 21.74 -10.02
N ASN A 86 -10.80 21.79 -8.70
CA ASN A 86 -11.92 21.92 -7.76
C ASN A 86 -12.47 23.34 -7.68
N VAL A 87 -11.64 24.35 -7.96
CA VAL A 87 -11.97 25.76 -7.75
C VAL A 87 -12.50 26.44 -9.01
N ASN A 88 -11.98 26.09 -10.20
CA ASN A 88 -12.20 26.85 -11.44
C ASN A 88 -13.08 26.11 -12.46
N SER A 89 -13.69 25.00 -12.08
CA SER A 89 -14.46 24.18 -13.00
C SER A 89 -15.90 24.67 -13.11
N GLU A 90 -16.28 25.19 -14.28
CA GLU A 90 -17.67 25.54 -14.64
C GLU A 90 -18.55 24.29 -14.88
N TYR A 91 -17.93 23.12 -15.12
CA TYR A 91 -18.60 21.87 -15.54
C TYR A 91 -18.71 20.78 -14.47
N TRP A 92 -17.81 20.76 -13.49
CA TRP A 92 -17.77 19.83 -12.36
C TRP A 92 -18.20 20.52 -11.07
N SER A 93 -19.03 19.85 -10.27
CA SER A 93 -19.37 20.34 -8.94
C SER A 93 -18.14 20.33 -8.01
N TYR A 94 -18.07 21.29 -7.09
CA TYR A 94 -17.07 21.33 -6.02
C TYR A 94 -16.91 19.98 -5.29
N ALA A 95 -18.03 19.28 -5.07
CA ALA A 95 -18.04 17.96 -4.43
C ALA A 95 -17.33 16.89 -5.27
N PHE A 96 -17.46 16.93 -6.59
CA PHE A 96 -16.77 16.01 -7.49
C PHE A 96 -15.26 16.27 -7.50
N GLY A 97 -14.86 17.53 -7.60
CA GLY A 97 -13.46 17.91 -7.52
C GLY A 97 -12.81 17.47 -6.21
N PHE A 98 -13.43 17.80 -5.08
CA PHE A 98 -12.93 17.41 -3.76
C PHE A 98 -12.76 15.87 -3.64
N LYS A 99 -13.66 15.10 -4.25
CA LYS A 99 -13.54 13.64 -4.31
C LYS A 99 -12.31 13.17 -5.10
N ILE A 100 -11.95 13.85 -6.20
CA ILE A 100 -10.72 13.56 -6.95
C ILE A 100 -9.49 13.86 -6.09
N PHE A 101 -9.46 15.04 -5.47
CA PHE A 101 -8.37 15.45 -4.59
C PHE A 101 -8.17 14.45 -3.45
N LEU A 102 -9.24 14.10 -2.73
CA LEU A 102 -9.17 13.11 -1.65
C LEU A 102 -8.68 11.75 -2.14
N ARG A 103 -9.13 11.32 -3.32
CA ARG A 103 -8.72 10.02 -3.89
C ARG A 103 -7.24 10.00 -4.24
N ASN A 104 -6.70 11.07 -4.83
CA ASN A 104 -5.30 11.12 -5.23
C ASN A 104 -4.40 11.42 -4.03
N VAL A 105 -4.59 12.58 -3.40
CA VAL A 105 -3.74 13.04 -2.30
C VAL A 105 -3.95 12.20 -1.05
N GLY A 106 -5.21 12.06 -0.61
CA GLY A 106 -5.55 11.29 0.59
C GLY A 106 -5.32 9.80 0.40
N GLY A 107 -5.61 9.27 -0.80
CA GLY A 107 -5.39 7.87 -1.14
C GLY A 107 -3.92 7.48 -1.02
N ASN A 108 -3.02 8.22 -1.69
CA ASN A 108 -1.58 7.95 -1.64
C ASN A 108 -1.02 8.20 -0.23
N PHE A 109 -1.47 9.24 0.47
CA PHE A 109 -1.06 9.44 1.86
C PHE A 109 -1.38 8.25 2.79
N ILE A 110 -2.54 7.59 2.62
CA ILE A 110 -2.95 6.46 3.47
C ILE A 110 -2.37 5.12 2.97
N LEU A 111 -2.07 5.03 1.67
CA LEU A 111 -1.78 3.78 0.95
C LEU A 111 -0.71 2.92 1.63
N LEU A 112 0.42 3.52 2.04
CA LEU A 112 1.54 2.80 2.65
C LEU A 112 1.56 2.83 4.18
N MET A 113 0.59 3.49 4.84
CA MET A 113 0.49 3.49 6.31
C MET A 113 0.45 2.08 6.91
N PRO A 114 -0.30 1.10 6.35
CA PRO A 114 -0.35 -0.24 6.93
C PRO A 114 1.00 -0.96 6.95
N ILE A 115 1.90 -0.70 5.99
CA ILE A 115 3.28 -1.23 6.00
C ILE A 115 4.01 -0.75 7.25
N ALA A 116 3.89 0.53 7.58
CA ALA A 116 4.54 1.14 8.73
C ALA A 116 4.07 0.57 10.07
N ILE A 117 2.84 0.02 10.11
CA ILE A 117 2.27 -0.62 11.30
C ILE A 117 2.66 -2.09 11.37
N ILE A 118 2.50 -2.82 10.26
CA ILE A 118 2.57 -4.27 10.27
C ILE A 118 4.02 -4.77 10.22
N VAL A 119 4.89 -4.15 9.40
CA VAL A 119 6.27 -4.63 9.21
C VAL A 119 7.09 -4.66 10.50
N PRO A 120 7.06 -3.63 11.38
CA PRO A 120 7.81 -3.65 12.64
C PRO A 120 7.36 -4.74 13.63
N LEU A 121 6.13 -5.25 13.47
CA LEU A 121 5.61 -6.38 14.26
C LEU A 121 6.27 -7.71 13.88
N PHE A 122 6.66 -7.88 12.61
CA PHE A 122 7.33 -9.08 12.13
C PHE A 122 8.86 -9.01 12.20
N PHE A 123 9.43 -7.81 12.10
CA PHE A 123 10.87 -7.61 11.91
C PHE A 123 11.42 -6.52 12.82
N LYS A 124 12.24 -6.93 13.79
CA LYS A 124 12.90 -6.04 14.77
C LYS A 124 13.68 -4.89 14.11
N ARG A 125 14.31 -5.14 12.96
CA ARG A 125 15.10 -4.13 12.22
C ARG A 125 14.31 -2.90 11.77
N PHE A 126 12.98 -3.03 11.60
CA PHE A 126 12.12 -1.94 11.15
C PHE A 126 11.39 -1.23 12.30
N ARG A 127 11.71 -1.55 13.55
CA ARG A 127 11.19 -0.84 14.74
C ARG A 127 11.86 0.50 15.00
N ASN A 128 12.66 1.00 14.07
CA ASN A 128 13.20 2.34 14.12
C ASN A 128 12.61 3.17 12.97
N PHE A 129 12.44 4.46 13.23
CA PHE A 129 11.80 5.39 12.30
C PHE A 129 12.54 5.46 10.95
N LYS A 130 13.88 5.50 10.97
CA LYS A 130 14.68 5.63 9.75
C LYS A 130 14.49 4.45 8.80
N ASN A 131 14.55 3.23 9.31
CA ASN A 131 14.45 2.02 8.49
C ASN A 131 13.04 1.82 7.94
N ILE A 132 11.99 2.15 8.71
CA ILE A 132 10.62 2.00 8.20
C ILE A 132 10.29 3.07 7.15
N VAL A 133 10.74 4.31 7.36
CA VAL A 133 10.56 5.38 6.37
C VAL A 133 11.36 5.09 5.10
N LEU A 134 12.60 4.60 5.23
CA LEU A 134 13.40 4.17 4.08
C LEU A 134 12.74 3.01 3.33
N LEU A 135 12.16 2.03 4.04
CA LEU A 135 11.37 0.97 3.41
C LEU A 135 10.18 1.55 2.64
N GLY A 136 9.44 2.47 3.26
CA GLY A 136 8.32 3.16 2.64
C GLY A 136 8.71 3.90 1.36
N LEU A 137 9.81 4.64 1.41
CA LEU A 137 10.38 5.35 0.26
C LEU A 137 10.76 4.38 -0.87
N ILE A 138 11.48 3.30 -0.55
CA ILE A 138 11.87 2.28 -1.55
C ILE A 138 10.65 1.62 -2.17
N VAL A 139 9.65 1.26 -1.36
CA VAL A 139 8.39 0.66 -1.86
C VAL A 139 7.66 1.66 -2.76
N SER A 140 7.59 2.92 -2.37
CA SER A 140 6.91 3.94 -3.17
C SER A 140 7.61 4.21 -4.50
N ILE A 141 8.94 4.33 -4.50
CA ILE A 141 9.73 4.44 -5.75
C ILE A 141 9.53 3.19 -6.61
N GLY A 142 9.46 2.01 -6.00
CA GLY A 142 9.19 0.76 -6.71
C GLY A 142 7.82 0.75 -7.38
N ILE A 143 6.78 1.30 -6.74
CA ILE A 143 5.44 1.44 -7.34
C ILE A 143 5.49 2.35 -8.56
N GLU A 144 6.06 3.55 -8.43
CA GLU A 144 6.20 4.50 -9.55
C GLU A 144 7.05 3.92 -10.69
N ALA A 145 8.12 3.18 -10.38
CA ALA A 145 8.96 2.54 -11.38
C ALA A 145 8.20 1.45 -12.15
N LEU A 146 7.34 0.67 -11.48
CA LEU A 146 6.48 -0.31 -12.14
C LEU A 146 5.43 0.37 -13.03
N GLN A 147 4.81 1.45 -12.55
CA GLN A 147 3.87 2.25 -13.35
C GLN A 147 4.55 2.89 -14.57
N PHE A 148 5.79 3.35 -14.42
CA PHE A 148 6.60 3.84 -15.54
C PHE A 148 6.81 2.75 -16.59
N ILE A 149 7.14 1.53 -16.16
CA ILE A 149 7.30 0.38 -17.06
C ILE A 149 5.95 0.06 -17.75
N GLU A 150 4.84 0.08 -17.02
CA GLU A 150 3.51 -0.14 -17.60
C GLU A 150 3.16 0.91 -18.66
N ASN A 151 3.48 2.18 -18.42
CA ASN A 151 3.27 3.25 -19.41
C ASN A 151 4.21 3.10 -20.61
N TYR A 152 5.48 2.77 -20.37
CA TYR A 152 6.46 2.54 -21.44
C TYR A 152 6.04 1.38 -22.36
N LEU A 153 5.45 0.33 -21.78
CA LEU A 153 4.90 -0.81 -22.52
C LEU A 153 3.50 -0.53 -23.10
N ASN A 154 2.93 0.66 -22.90
CA ASN A 154 1.56 1.03 -23.29
C ASN A 154 0.48 0.08 -22.74
N ILE A 155 0.74 -0.54 -21.60
CA ILE A 155 -0.21 -1.43 -20.91
C ILE A 155 -0.83 -0.75 -19.67
N GLY A 156 -0.20 0.31 -19.17
CA GLY A 156 -0.64 1.12 -18.04
C GLY A 156 -1.44 2.35 -18.44
N ILE A 157 -2.13 2.92 -17.45
CA ILE A 157 -2.91 4.16 -17.61
C ILE A 157 -2.67 5.19 -16.51
N ARG A 158 -1.83 4.85 -15.54
CA ARG A 158 -1.56 5.72 -14.39
C ARG A 158 -0.42 6.66 -14.74
N ALA A 159 -0.57 7.94 -14.39
CA ALA A 159 0.56 8.85 -14.43
C ALA A 159 1.58 8.45 -13.36
N VAL A 160 2.86 8.64 -13.67
CA VAL A 160 3.95 8.55 -12.70
C VAL A 160 4.09 9.93 -12.06
N ASP A 161 4.05 10.02 -10.73
CA ASP A 161 4.03 11.30 -10.03
C ASP A 161 4.96 11.31 -8.81
N ILE A 162 5.88 12.28 -8.77
CA ILE A 162 6.75 12.47 -7.60
C ILE A 162 5.96 12.83 -6.33
N ASP A 163 4.79 13.45 -6.48
CA ASP A 163 3.90 13.77 -5.35
C ASP A 163 3.41 12.49 -4.66
N ASP A 164 3.18 11.42 -5.42
CA ASP A 164 2.74 10.14 -4.88
C ASP A 164 3.84 9.51 -4.03
N VAL A 165 5.11 9.63 -4.44
CA VAL A 165 6.26 9.21 -3.63
C VAL A 165 6.34 9.96 -2.32
N ILE A 166 6.18 11.28 -2.37
CA ILE A 166 6.24 12.14 -1.19
C ILE A 166 5.09 11.79 -0.24
N LEU A 167 3.86 11.70 -0.75
CA LEU A 167 2.66 11.41 0.04
C LEU A 167 2.72 10.02 0.68
N ASN A 168 3.10 8.99 -0.08
CA ASN A 168 3.28 7.63 0.42
C ASN A 168 4.32 7.58 1.54
N THR A 169 5.46 8.29 1.36
CA THR A 169 6.55 8.32 2.35
C THR A 169 6.14 9.07 3.62
N LEU A 170 5.42 10.20 3.50
CA LEU A 170 4.84 10.92 4.63
C LEU A 170 3.79 10.06 5.35
N GLY A 171 2.97 9.34 4.59
CA GLY A 171 2.05 8.33 5.09
C GLY A 171 2.74 7.32 5.98
N VAL A 172 3.86 6.75 5.52
CA VAL A 172 4.66 5.80 6.31
C VAL A 172 5.19 6.42 7.60
N ALA A 173 5.66 7.66 7.56
CA ALA A 173 6.12 8.36 8.77
C ALA A 173 5.00 8.50 9.82
N ILE A 174 3.80 8.87 9.39
CA ILE A 174 2.62 8.97 10.27
C ILE A 174 2.12 7.60 10.72
N GLY A 175 2.11 6.61 9.83
CA GLY A 175 1.77 5.22 10.13
C GLY A 175 2.70 4.61 11.18
N TYR A 176 3.98 4.98 11.19
CA TYR A 176 4.88 4.59 12.27
C TYR A 176 4.52 5.25 13.62
N GLY A 177 4.02 6.48 13.61
CA GLY A 177 3.42 7.08 14.80
C GLY A 177 2.25 6.24 15.34
N LEU A 178 1.37 5.77 14.45
CA LEU A 178 0.26 4.87 14.81
C LEU A 178 0.76 3.53 15.37
N TYR A 179 1.84 2.98 14.81
CA TYR A 179 2.52 1.80 15.36
C TYR A 179 2.97 2.03 16.81
N LEU A 180 3.61 3.16 17.11
CA LEU A 180 4.07 3.47 18.46
C LEU A 180 2.89 3.60 19.44
N VAL A 181 1.79 4.24 19.02
CA VAL A 181 0.56 4.32 19.81
C VAL A 181 -0.01 2.93 20.06
N PHE A 182 -0.07 2.08 19.03
CA PHE A 182 -0.54 0.70 19.14
C PHE A 182 0.27 -0.11 20.17
N ILE A 183 1.60 -0.06 20.10
CA ILE A 183 2.46 -0.76 21.06
C ILE A 183 2.24 -0.25 22.49
N LYS A 184 2.15 1.07 22.68
CA LYS A 184 1.86 1.66 24.00
C LYS A 184 0.51 1.20 24.56
N LEU A 185 -0.53 1.08 23.72
CA LEU A 185 -1.84 0.58 24.16
C LEU A 185 -1.78 -0.90 24.52
N VAL A 186 -1.08 -1.72 23.72
CA VAL A 186 -0.87 -3.15 24.01
C VAL A 186 -0.19 -3.35 25.37
N ASP A 187 0.83 -2.55 25.67
CA ASP A 187 1.51 -2.56 26.96
C ASP A 187 0.61 -2.07 28.10
N ARG A 188 -0.13 -0.97 27.89
CA ARG A 188 -1.00 -0.37 28.92
C ARG A 188 -2.11 -1.32 29.38
N PHE A 189 -2.74 -2.02 28.45
CA PHE A 189 -3.84 -2.96 28.75
C PHE A 189 -3.35 -4.39 29.01
N ASN A 190 -2.03 -4.59 29.06
CA ASN A 190 -1.38 -5.86 29.38
C ASN A 190 -1.92 -7.05 28.57
N PHE A 191 -2.09 -6.87 27.25
CA PHE A 191 -2.50 -7.93 26.34
C PHE A 191 -1.35 -8.95 26.17
N LYS A 192 -1.12 -9.79 27.20
CA LYS A 192 -0.01 -10.76 27.29
C LYS A 192 0.08 -11.67 26.07
N ILE A 193 -1.07 -12.07 25.53
CA ILE A 193 -1.17 -12.94 24.34
C ILE A 193 -0.63 -12.23 23.09
N VAL A 194 -0.94 -10.95 22.91
CA VAL A 194 -0.49 -10.14 21.78
C VAL A 194 1.00 -9.83 21.92
N LYS A 195 1.46 -9.50 23.13
CA LYS A 195 2.85 -9.18 23.44
C LYS A 195 3.82 -10.34 23.13
N ARG A 196 3.47 -11.57 23.54
CA ARG A 196 4.24 -12.79 23.23
C ARG A 196 4.39 -13.04 21.72
N SER A 197 3.51 -12.48 20.90
CA SER A 197 3.54 -12.62 19.44
C SER A 197 4.56 -11.74 18.75
N PHE A 198 5.01 -10.68 19.43
CA PHE A 198 5.94 -9.69 18.89
C PHE A 198 7.34 -9.75 19.51
N GLU A 199 7.55 -10.54 20.57
CA GLU A 199 8.84 -10.62 21.27
C GLU A 199 9.88 -11.52 20.57
N VAL A 200 9.47 -12.30 19.57
CA VAL A 200 10.33 -13.22 18.78
C VAL A 200 11.38 -12.47 17.98
#